data_AF-A0A7C4E5X6-F1
#
_entry.id   AF-A0A7C4E5X6-F1
#
_cell.length_a   1.000
_cell.length_b   1.000
_cell.length_c   1.000
_cell.angle_alpha   90.00
_cell.angle_beta   90.00
_cell.angle_gamma   90.00
#
_symmetry.space_group_name_H-M   'P 1'
#
loop_
_entity.id
_entity.type
_entity.pdbx_description
1 polymer ?
#
loop_
_entity_poly.entity_id
_entity_poly.type
_entity_poly.pdbx_seq_one_letter_code
_entity_poly.pdbx_strand_id
1 'polypeptide(L)'
;EPGRPPSMRELVTMRSTDWDLGPVWTGEAELGFLPSPVEELESLAPREIIAGYWRSVGHSYNAFFTESFIDECAAAAGKDPIAFRLALLRHQPRFNKLLEVVAEKSGWYTPPAAGVARGVAIAESFGSIVAQVAEVQIADGAPRVRRVTCAVDCGFAVNPDIVAAQMESGIVFGLTAALYGEISVKRGRVEQANFPAYPMLRMADTPRIDVHIVESGLEHLGGIGEPGTPPIAPAVCNAIPRLTGKRIRSLPIRL
;
A
#
# COMPACT_ATOMS: atom_id res chain seq x y z
N GLU A 1 -32.01 3.18 -6.99
CA GLU A 1 -32.64 1.87 -7.29
C GLU A 1 -32.26 0.81 -6.25
N PRO A 2 -33.20 -0.04 -5.82
CA PRO A 2 -32.93 -1.22 -5.01
C PRO A 2 -32.34 -2.33 -5.91
N GLY A 3 -31.14 -2.83 -5.59
CA GLY A 3 -30.47 -3.88 -6.38
C GLY A 3 -28.97 -3.67 -6.64
N ARG A 4 -28.38 -2.54 -6.20
CA ARG A 4 -26.93 -2.33 -6.32
C ARG A 4 -26.18 -3.18 -5.27
N PRO A 5 -25.19 -4.01 -5.64
CA PRO A 5 -24.41 -4.78 -4.68
C PRO A 5 -23.75 -3.84 -3.65
N PRO A 6 -23.69 -4.22 -2.35
CA PRO A 6 -23.14 -3.37 -1.29
C PRO A 6 -21.73 -2.83 -1.58
N SER A 7 -20.93 -3.54 -2.39
CA SER A 7 -19.53 -3.23 -2.69
C SER A 7 -19.29 -1.88 -3.38
N MET A 8 -20.29 -1.28 -4.05
CA MET A 8 -20.14 0.05 -4.67
C MET A 8 -20.56 1.22 -3.76
N ARG A 9 -21.12 0.96 -2.57
CA ARG A 9 -21.53 2.04 -1.64
C ARG A 9 -20.39 2.49 -0.72
N GLU A 10 -19.35 1.67 -0.59
CA GLU A 10 -18.20 1.97 0.26
C GLU A 10 -17.03 2.37 -0.63
N LEU A 11 -16.75 3.68 -0.71
CA LEU A 11 -15.52 4.16 -1.34
C LEU A 11 -14.32 3.54 -0.63
N VAL A 12 -13.41 2.96 -1.42
CA VAL A 12 -12.03 2.72 -0.96
C VAL A 12 -11.47 4.08 -0.60
N THR A 13 -11.19 4.29 0.68
CA THR A 13 -10.71 5.54 1.23
C THR A 13 -9.53 5.21 2.10
N MET A 14 -8.35 5.76 1.80
CA MET A 14 -7.27 5.80 2.78
C MET A 14 -7.69 6.82 3.86
N ARG A 15 -8.54 6.39 4.81
CA ARG A 15 -8.96 7.23 5.94
C ARG A 15 -7.82 7.28 6.96
N SER A 16 -6.86 8.15 6.70
CA SER A 16 -5.75 8.40 7.63
C SER A 16 -6.13 9.35 8.77
N THR A 17 -7.37 9.85 8.84
CA THR A 17 -7.66 11.02 9.67
C THR A 17 -9.13 11.16 10.08
N ASP A 18 -9.34 11.42 11.37
CA ASP A 18 -10.54 12.05 11.93
C ASP A 18 -10.22 13.54 12.09
N TRP A 19 -10.91 14.41 11.35
CA TRP A 19 -10.57 15.83 11.24
C TRP A 19 -11.51 16.68 12.09
N ASP A 20 -11.01 17.19 13.21
CA ASP A 20 -11.63 18.31 13.93
C ASP A 20 -10.78 19.58 13.70
N LEU A 21 -10.99 20.20 12.54
CA LEU A 21 -10.27 21.40 12.08
C LEU A 21 -10.82 22.69 12.72
N GLY A 22 -11.86 22.62 13.55
CA GLY A 22 -12.59 23.80 13.99
C GLY A 22 -13.28 24.56 12.83
N PRO A 23 -13.89 25.73 13.10
CA PRO A 23 -14.53 26.52 12.06
C PRO A 23 -13.49 27.06 11.06
N VAL A 24 -13.77 26.91 9.76
CA VAL A 24 -13.00 27.52 8.66
C VAL A 24 -13.06 29.04 8.81
N TRP A 25 -11.90 29.70 8.79
CA TRP A 25 -11.81 31.15 8.86
C TRP A 25 -12.28 31.78 7.53
N THR A 26 -13.22 32.73 7.59
CA THR A 26 -13.84 33.41 6.42
C THR A 26 -13.70 34.93 6.46
N GLY A 27 -12.66 35.47 7.12
CA GLY A 27 -12.44 36.90 7.26
C GLY A 27 -11.56 37.51 6.14
N GLU A 28 -11.39 38.83 6.16
CA GLU A 28 -10.28 39.51 5.48
C GLU A 28 -9.07 39.58 6.44
N ALA A 29 -7.85 39.39 5.92
CA ALA A 29 -6.64 39.44 6.72
C ALA A 29 -6.03 40.85 6.66
N GLU A 30 -6.14 41.62 7.73
CA GLU A 30 -5.28 42.77 7.94
C GLU A 30 -3.93 42.29 8.50
N LEU A 31 -2.83 42.70 7.87
CA LEU A 31 -1.48 42.52 8.41
C LEU A 31 -1.30 43.45 9.61
N GLY A 32 -1.66 42.97 10.79
CA GLY A 32 -1.37 43.60 12.08
C GLY A 32 -0.14 42.97 12.73
N PHE A 33 0.71 43.79 13.35
CA PHE A 33 1.67 43.28 14.33
C PHE A 33 0.90 42.79 15.56
N LEU A 34 1.03 41.51 15.89
CA LEU A 34 0.33 40.92 17.02
C LEU A 34 0.94 41.39 18.34
N PRO A 35 0.13 41.63 19.39
CA PRO A 35 0.59 42.27 20.62
C PRO A 35 1.50 41.38 21.47
N SER A 36 1.66 40.09 21.14
CA SER A 36 2.64 39.20 21.78
C SER A 36 3.24 38.16 20.81
N PRO A 37 4.49 37.70 21.07
CA PRO A 37 5.11 36.61 20.31
C PRO A 37 4.36 35.27 20.40
N VAL A 38 3.51 35.10 21.42
CA VAL A 38 2.72 33.88 21.62
C VAL A 38 1.51 33.85 20.68
N GLU A 39 0.82 34.98 20.52
CA GLU A 39 -0.28 35.10 19.54
C GLU A 39 0.23 35.02 18.10
N GLU A 40 1.44 35.54 17.84
CA GLU A 40 2.14 35.35 16.56
C GLU A 40 2.39 33.87 16.29
N LEU A 41 2.88 33.11 17.27
CA LEU A 41 3.08 31.66 17.17
C LEU A 41 1.79 30.88 16.95
N GLU A 42 0.67 31.31 17.54
CA GLU A 42 -0.66 30.71 17.33
C GLU A 42 -1.23 31.03 15.93
N SER A 43 -0.96 32.22 15.39
CA SER A 43 -1.33 32.58 14.01
C SER A 43 -0.52 31.82 12.95
N LEU A 44 0.71 31.44 13.29
CA LEU A 44 1.61 30.59 12.50
C LEU A 44 1.31 29.10 12.69
N ALA A 45 0.33 28.74 13.53
CA ALA A 45 -0.14 27.36 13.62
C ALA A 45 -0.59 26.91 12.23
N PRO A 46 -0.06 25.80 11.70
CA PRO A 46 -0.36 25.35 10.34
C PRO A 46 -1.87 25.16 10.17
N ARG A 47 -2.49 26.03 9.37
CA ARG A 47 -3.92 25.97 9.02
C ARG A 47 -4.21 24.96 7.91
N GLU A 48 -3.16 24.52 7.21
CA GLU A 48 -3.18 23.49 6.18
C GLU A 48 -2.09 22.47 6.48
N ILE A 49 -2.39 21.18 6.33
CA ILE A 49 -1.34 20.15 6.33
C ILE A 49 -0.59 20.26 5.01
N ILE A 50 0.68 20.66 5.10
CA ILE A 50 1.57 20.66 3.95
C ILE A 50 1.94 19.20 3.65
N ALA A 51 1.34 18.64 2.60
CA ALA A 51 1.73 17.33 2.09
C ALA A 51 3.15 17.41 1.48
N GLY A 52 3.91 16.31 1.61
CA GLY A 52 5.25 16.17 1.05
C GLY A 52 5.38 14.91 0.21
N TYR A 53 6.57 14.70 -0.33
CA TYR A 53 6.89 13.47 -1.04
C TYR A 53 7.00 12.31 -0.04
N TRP A 54 6.15 11.31 -0.24
CA TRP A 54 6.24 10.00 0.40
C TRP A 54 6.70 8.99 -0.65
N ARG A 55 7.37 7.90 -0.25
CA ARG A 55 7.99 6.96 -1.19
C ARG A 55 6.98 6.45 -2.24
N SER A 56 7.37 6.56 -3.51
CA SER A 56 6.54 6.29 -4.70
C SER A 56 5.41 7.28 -4.97
N VAL A 57 5.38 8.42 -4.27
CA VAL A 57 4.48 9.57 -4.45
C VAL A 57 3.03 9.13 -4.68
N GLY A 58 2.53 9.30 -5.91
CA GLY A 58 1.17 8.96 -6.29
C GLY A 58 0.90 7.46 -6.44
N HIS A 59 1.92 6.65 -6.73
CA HIS A 59 1.75 5.24 -7.07
C HIS A 59 1.27 4.42 -5.88
N SER A 60 1.71 4.74 -4.65
CA SER A 60 1.41 3.95 -3.46
C SER A 60 -0.09 3.90 -3.15
N TYR A 61 -0.76 5.04 -3.08
CA TYR A 61 -2.20 5.06 -2.83
C TYR A 61 -3.01 4.67 -4.08
N ASN A 62 -2.57 5.02 -5.29
CA ASN A 62 -3.26 4.60 -6.52
C ASN A 62 -3.23 3.07 -6.70
N ALA A 63 -2.11 2.42 -6.39
CA ALA A 63 -2.02 0.96 -6.40
C ALA A 63 -2.97 0.35 -5.37
N PHE A 64 -3.06 0.90 -4.16
CA PHE A 64 -4.03 0.43 -3.16
C PHE A 64 -5.47 0.49 -3.69
N PHE A 65 -5.88 1.61 -4.28
CA PHE A 65 -7.21 1.75 -4.87
C PHE A 65 -7.44 0.77 -6.02
N THR A 66 -6.52 0.74 -6.98
CA THR A 66 -6.67 -0.03 -8.22
C THR A 66 -6.62 -1.52 -7.95
N GLU A 67 -5.62 -2.02 -7.23
CA GLU A 67 -5.41 -3.45 -7.03
C GLU A 67 -6.38 -4.08 -6.04
N SER A 68 -6.91 -3.28 -5.10
CA SER A 68 -8.03 -3.72 -4.24
C SER A 68 -9.31 -3.86 -5.08
N PHE A 69 -9.60 -2.87 -5.92
CA PHE A 69 -10.77 -2.91 -6.81
C PHE A 69 -10.68 -4.08 -7.80
N ILE A 70 -9.51 -4.32 -8.40
CA ILE A 70 -9.30 -5.45 -9.30
C ILE A 70 -9.49 -6.81 -8.61
N ASP A 71 -9.06 -6.98 -7.35
CA ASP A 71 -9.34 -8.22 -6.60
C ASP A 71 -10.82 -8.39 -6.27
N GLU A 72 -11.54 -7.29 -5.99
CA GLU A 72 -13.00 -7.32 -5.84
C GLU A 72 -13.71 -7.69 -7.14
N CYS A 73 -13.25 -7.18 -8.29
CA CYS A 73 -13.76 -7.59 -9.60
C CYS A 73 -13.52 -9.07 -9.87
N ALA A 74 -12.32 -9.58 -9.55
CA ALA A 74 -12.00 -11.00 -9.69
C ALA A 74 -12.92 -11.87 -8.82
N ALA A 75 -13.12 -11.47 -7.56
CA ALA A 75 -14.02 -12.16 -6.64
C ALA A 75 -15.48 -12.14 -7.11
N ALA A 76 -15.98 -10.99 -7.57
CA ALA A 76 -17.33 -10.85 -8.10
C ALA A 76 -17.55 -11.68 -9.38
N ALA A 77 -16.49 -11.86 -10.19
CA ALA A 77 -16.51 -12.72 -11.36
C ALA A 77 -16.31 -14.23 -11.05
N GLY A 78 -16.08 -14.60 -9.78
CA GLY A 78 -15.75 -15.96 -9.38
C GLY A 78 -14.44 -16.48 -9.99
N LYS A 79 -13.49 -15.58 -10.28
CA LYS A 79 -12.23 -15.90 -10.94
C LYS A 79 -11.06 -15.81 -9.97
N ASP A 80 -10.05 -16.65 -10.20
CA ASP A 80 -8.76 -16.52 -9.54
C ASP A 80 -8.14 -15.13 -9.84
N PRO A 81 -7.63 -14.39 -8.83
CA PRO A 81 -7.10 -13.05 -9.02
C PRO A 81 -5.89 -12.93 -9.96
N ILE A 82 -5.03 -13.96 -10.02
CA ILE A 82 -3.88 -13.97 -10.94
C ILE A 82 -4.40 -14.25 -12.36
N ALA A 83 -5.22 -15.27 -12.53
CA ALA A 83 -5.85 -15.59 -13.81
C ALA A 83 -6.68 -14.42 -14.36
N PHE A 84 -7.37 -13.68 -13.48
CA PHE A 84 -8.13 -12.49 -13.85
C PHE A 84 -7.21 -11.39 -14.40
N ARG A 85 -6.10 -11.10 -13.71
CA ARG A 85 -5.09 -10.13 -14.17
C ARG A 85 -4.43 -10.56 -15.47
N LEU A 86 -4.05 -11.82 -15.61
CA LEU A 86 -3.47 -12.37 -16.85
C LEU A 86 -4.41 -12.18 -18.05
N ALA A 87 -5.73 -12.40 -17.87
CA ALA A 87 -6.70 -12.20 -18.93
C ALA A 87 -6.85 -10.72 -19.36
N LEU A 88 -6.82 -9.79 -18.39
CA LEU A 88 -6.87 -8.36 -18.64
C LEU A 88 -5.59 -7.84 -19.30
N LEU A 89 -4.44 -8.38 -18.90
CA LEU A 89 -3.10 -7.96 -19.30
C LEU A 89 -2.51 -8.83 -20.41
N ARG A 90 -3.33 -9.58 -21.17
CA ARG A 90 -2.89 -10.51 -22.22
C ARG A 90 -1.95 -9.91 -23.27
N HIS A 91 -2.02 -8.60 -23.51
CA HIS A 91 -1.17 -7.87 -24.47
C HIS A 91 0.00 -7.12 -23.79
N GLN A 92 0.21 -7.36 -22.49
CA GLN A 92 1.24 -6.75 -21.66
C GLN A 92 2.19 -7.85 -21.15
N PRO A 93 3.12 -8.34 -22.00
CA PRO A 93 3.93 -9.52 -21.70
C PRO A 93 4.79 -9.38 -20.43
N ARG A 94 5.29 -8.17 -20.12
CA ARG A 94 6.06 -7.90 -18.89
C ARG A 94 5.23 -8.16 -17.62
N PHE A 95 4.01 -7.62 -17.59
CA PHE A 95 3.09 -7.83 -16.48
C PHE A 95 2.75 -9.31 -16.32
N ASN A 96 2.43 -10.00 -17.43
CA ASN A 96 2.12 -11.42 -17.40
C ASN A 96 3.29 -12.25 -16.88
N LYS A 97 4.51 -11.95 -17.33
CA LYS A 97 5.70 -12.66 -16.87
C LYS A 97 5.90 -12.52 -15.36
N LEU A 98 5.70 -11.33 -14.81
CA LEU A 98 5.81 -11.12 -13.37
C LEU A 98 4.70 -11.83 -12.59
N LEU A 99 3.46 -11.82 -13.09
CA LEU A 99 2.34 -12.56 -12.50
C LEU A 99 2.58 -14.07 -12.48
N GLU A 100 3.12 -14.63 -13.56
CA GLU A 100 3.53 -16.04 -13.64
C GLU A 100 4.63 -16.36 -12.62
N VAL A 101 5.67 -15.52 -12.53
CA VAL A 101 6.78 -15.72 -11.61
C VAL A 101 6.32 -15.65 -10.15
N VAL A 102 5.51 -14.66 -9.76
CA VAL A 102 4.99 -14.63 -8.37
C VAL A 102 4.03 -15.77 -8.10
N ALA A 103 3.24 -16.22 -9.08
CA ALA A 103 2.36 -17.38 -8.90
C ALA A 103 3.17 -18.66 -8.63
N GLU A 104 4.20 -18.90 -9.43
CA GLU A 104 5.10 -20.04 -9.28
C GLU A 104 5.85 -19.99 -7.93
N LYS A 105 6.56 -18.89 -7.67
CA LYS A 105 7.47 -18.78 -6.50
C LYS A 105 6.76 -18.63 -5.17
N SER A 106 5.53 -18.10 -5.17
CA SER A 106 4.70 -18.10 -3.96
C SER A 106 4.00 -19.44 -3.72
N GLY A 107 4.03 -20.37 -4.69
CA GLY A 107 3.23 -21.59 -4.64
C GLY A 107 1.74 -21.28 -4.68
N TRP A 108 1.31 -20.24 -5.40
CA TRP A 108 -0.06 -19.70 -5.38
C TRP A 108 -1.14 -20.77 -5.54
N TYR A 109 -0.95 -21.70 -6.47
CA TYR A 109 -1.89 -22.79 -6.78
C TYR A 109 -1.75 -24.04 -5.90
N THR A 110 -0.89 -23.98 -4.87
CA THR A 110 -0.82 -25.00 -3.82
C THR A 110 -1.62 -24.53 -2.59
N PRO A 111 -2.28 -25.41 -1.84
CA PRO A 111 -2.97 -25.01 -0.62
C PRO A 111 -2.01 -24.29 0.36
N PRO A 112 -2.36 -23.11 0.90
CA PRO A 112 -1.56 -22.48 1.94
C PRO A 112 -1.66 -23.27 3.25
N ALA A 113 -0.79 -22.97 4.21
CA ALA A 113 -0.89 -23.53 5.55
C ALA A 113 -2.26 -23.18 6.20
N ALA A 114 -2.73 -24.02 7.12
CA ALA A 114 -3.99 -23.77 7.82
C ALA A 114 -3.98 -22.39 8.51
N GLY A 115 -5.05 -21.62 8.30
CA GLY A 115 -5.17 -20.25 8.85
C GLY A 115 -4.37 -19.18 8.10
N VAL A 116 -3.75 -19.51 6.96
CA VAL A 116 -3.03 -18.58 6.09
C VAL A 116 -3.80 -18.36 4.80
N ALA A 117 -3.85 -17.12 4.33
CA ALA A 117 -4.35 -16.76 3.01
C ALA A 117 -3.29 -16.01 2.21
N ARG A 118 -3.44 -16.04 0.88
CA ARG A 118 -2.61 -15.29 -0.06
C ARG A 118 -3.41 -14.18 -0.72
N GLY A 119 -2.79 -13.03 -0.90
CA GLY A 119 -3.29 -11.93 -1.71
C GLY A 119 -2.22 -11.46 -2.67
N VAL A 120 -2.64 -10.96 -3.83
CA VAL A 120 -1.76 -10.55 -4.92
C VAL A 120 -2.04 -9.10 -5.31
N ALA A 121 -0.99 -8.39 -5.68
CA ALA A 121 -1.07 -7.10 -6.35
C ALA A 121 0.09 -6.91 -7.33
N ILE A 122 -0.13 -6.08 -8.35
CA ILE A 122 0.89 -5.69 -9.33
C ILE A 122 0.79 -4.19 -9.60
N ALA A 123 1.93 -3.49 -9.67
CA ALA A 123 1.96 -2.07 -9.98
C ALA A 123 3.15 -1.71 -10.86
N GLU A 124 2.95 -0.75 -11.76
CA GLU A 124 4.00 -0.08 -12.50
C GLU A 124 4.30 1.28 -11.87
N SER A 125 5.58 1.59 -11.72
CA SER A 125 6.05 2.90 -11.30
C SER A 125 7.47 3.13 -11.82
N PHE A 126 7.73 4.34 -12.33
CA PHE A 126 9.08 4.75 -12.77
C PHE A 126 9.72 3.82 -13.82
N GLY A 127 8.92 3.25 -14.73
CA GLY A 127 9.39 2.30 -15.77
C GLY A 127 9.63 0.87 -15.29
N SER A 128 9.53 0.62 -13.98
CA SER A 128 9.64 -0.69 -13.36
C SER A 128 8.26 -1.25 -13.03
N ILE A 129 8.11 -2.57 -13.10
CA ILE A 129 6.88 -3.27 -12.71
C ILE A 129 7.22 -4.21 -11.56
N VAL A 130 6.38 -4.22 -10.54
CA VAL A 130 6.53 -5.07 -9.36
C VAL A 130 5.23 -5.80 -9.08
N ALA A 131 5.31 -7.12 -8.98
CA ALA A 131 4.23 -7.98 -8.52
C ALA A 131 4.59 -8.55 -7.15
N GLN A 132 3.62 -8.60 -6.23
CA GLN A 132 3.81 -9.15 -4.89
C GLN A 132 2.66 -10.08 -4.50
N VAL A 133 3.02 -11.21 -3.90
CA VAL A 133 2.10 -12.09 -3.19
C VAL A 133 2.41 -12.05 -1.71
N ALA A 134 1.44 -11.67 -0.89
CA ALA A 134 1.55 -11.65 0.57
C ALA A 134 0.83 -12.86 1.18
N GLU A 135 1.53 -13.61 2.02
CA GLU A 135 0.96 -14.64 2.90
C GLU A 135 0.61 -14.03 4.25
N VAL A 136 -0.66 -14.05 4.60
CA VAL A 136 -1.21 -13.39 5.78
C VAL A 136 -1.93 -14.41 6.65
N GLN A 137 -1.78 -14.27 7.97
CA GLN A 137 -2.63 -14.93 8.98
C GLN A 137 -3.23 -13.85 9.89
N ILE A 138 -4.27 -14.20 10.65
CA ILE A 138 -4.75 -13.34 11.74
C ILE A 138 -4.17 -13.86 13.05
N ALA A 139 -3.52 -12.99 13.81
CA ALA A 139 -2.99 -13.26 15.15
C ALA A 139 -3.39 -12.12 16.08
N ASP A 140 -3.95 -12.45 17.25
CA ASP A 140 -4.38 -11.47 18.26
C ASP A 140 -5.30 -10.36 17.73
N GLY A 141 -6.17 -10.70 16.77
CA GLY A 141 -7.10 -9.77 16.14
C GLY A 141 -6.46 -8.84 15.09
N ALA A 142 -5.18 -9.02 14.75
CA ALA A 142 -4.47 -8.22 13.75
C ALA A 142 -3.89 -9.09 12.61
N PRO A 143 -3.70 -8.54 11.40
CA PRO A 143 -3.03 -9.26 10.33
C PRO A 143 -1.53 -9.38 10.62
N ARG A 144 -0.99 -10.60 10.46
CA ARG A 144 0.44 -10.87 10.51
C ARG A 144 0.90 -11.40 9.16
N VAL A 145 1.80 -10.66 8.51
CA VAL A 145 2.39 -11.05 7.23
C VAL A 145 3.54 -12.03 7.51
N ARG A 146 3.46 -13.22 6.93
CA ARG A 146 4.47 -14.27 7.12
C ARG A 146 5.55 -14.23 6.06
N ARG A 147 5.14 -14.02 4.82
CA ARG A 147 6.00 -14.08 3.65
C ARG A 147 5.50 -13.14 2.57
N VAL A 148 6.42 -12.50 1.88
CA VAL A 148 6.15 -11.72 0.68
C VAL A 148 7.02 -12.28 -0.44
N THR A 149 6.40 -12.80 -1.49
CA THR A 149 7.08 -13.15 -2.73
C THR A 149 6.97 -11.98 -3.68
N CYS A 150 8.11 -11.41 -4.08
CA CYS A 150 8.19 -10.24 -4.93
C CYS A 150 8.85 -10.62 -6.26
N ALA A 151 8.22 -10.28 -7.38
CA ALA A 151 8.89 -10.29 -8.68
C ALA A 151 9.00 -8.84 -9.18
N VAL A 152 10.18 -8.47 -9.68
CA VAL A 152 10.46 -7.13 -10.19
C VAL A 152 11.10 -7.21 -11.57
N ASP A 153 10.65 -6.34 -12.46
CA ASP A 153 11.26 -6.09 -13.75
C ASP A 153 11.56 -4.58 -13.89
N CYS A 154 12.86 -4.26 -13.90
CA CYS A 154 13.38 -2.90 -14.11
C CYS A 154 14.23 -2.79 -15.39
N GLY A 155 14.05 -3.72 -16.35
CA GLY A 155 14.98 -3.90 -17.45
C GLY A 155 16.23 -4.68 -17.01
N PHE A 156 17.43 -4.21 -17.38
CA PHE A 156 18.70 -4.81 -16.97
C PHE A 156 19.05 -4.42 -15.53
N ALA A 157 19.26 -5.41 -14.67
CA ALA A 157 19.58 -5.20 -13.26
C ALA A 157 21.09 -4.94 -13.09
N VAL A 158 21.49 -3.68 -13.22
CA VAL A 158 22.91 -3.24 -13.11
C VAL A 158 23.59 -3.77 -11.84
N ASN A 159 22.88 -3.74 -10.71
CA ASN A 159 23.32 -4.35 -9.47
C ASN A 159 22.15 -5.11 -8.83
N PRO A 160 22.08 -6.45 -9.01
CA PRO A 160 21.00 -7.28 -8.49
C PRO A 160 20.81 -7.19 -6.98
N ASP A 161 21.89 -7.05 -6.21
CA ASP A 161 21.81 -6.98 -4.75
C ASP A 161 21.16 -5.68 -4.28
N ILE A 162 21.45 -4.55 -4.94
CA ILE A 162 20.79 -3.27 -4.66
C ILE A 162 19.31 -3.34 -5.06
N VAL A 163 19.00 -3.98 -6.19
CA VAL A 163 17.62 -4.19 -6.61
C VAL A 163 16.84 -4.97 -5.55
N ALA A 164 17.39 -6.07 -5.06
CA ALA A 164 16.80 -6.88 -3.99
C ALA A 164 16.59 -6.05 -2.70
N ALA A 165 17.64 -5.36 -2.24
CA ALA A 165 17.58 -4.52 -1.04
C ALA A 165 16.52 -3.40 -1.15
N GLN A 166 16.32 -2.83 -2.34
CA GLN A 166 15.29 -1.81 -2.57
C GLN A 166 13.88 -2.39 -2.55
N MET A 167 13.67 -3.60 -3.08
CA MET A 167 12.38 -4.29 -2.97
C MET A 167 12.06 -4.62 -1.52
N GLU A 168 13.01 -5.19 -0.77
CA GLU A 168 12.87 -5.50 0.65
C GLU A 168 12.54 -4.24 1.46
N SER A 169 13.29 -3.16 1.23
CA SER A 169 13.08 -1.87 1.89
C SER A 169 11.70 -1.27 1.56
N GLY A 170 11.28 -1.30 0.30
CA GLY A 170 9.97 -0.80 -0.13
C GLY A 170 8.81 -1.57 0.49
N ILE A 171 8.93 -2.90 0.55
CA ILE A 171 7.95 -3.79 1.20
C ILE A 171 7.83 -3.45 2.68
N VAL A 172 8.95 -3.35 3.42
CA VAL A 172 8.95 -2.99 4.85
C VAL A 172 8.35 -1.60 5.10
N PHE A 173 8.69 -0.64 4.24
CA PHE A 173 8.18 0.74 4.34
C PHE A 173 6.66 0.79 4.08
N GLY A 174 6.18 0.11 3.05
CA GLY A 174 4.75 0.03 2.73
C GLY A 174 3.95 -0.78 3.76
N LEU A 175 4.50 -1.86 4.32
CA LEU A 175 3.89 -2.59 5.43
C LEU A 175 3.75 -1.72 6.67
N THR A 176 4.77 -0.92 6.98
CA THR A 176 4.71 0.02 8.11
C THR A 176 3.54 0.98 7.94
N ALA A 177 3.38 1.58 6.75
CA ALA A 177 2.25 2.46 6.48
C ALA A 177 0.89 1.74 6.53
N ALA A 178 0.82 0.54 5.96
CA ALA A 178 -0.42 -0.24 5.93
C ALA A 178 -0.87 -0.69 7.33
N LEU A 179 0.06 -0.97 8.24
CA LEU A 179 -0.26 -1.48 9.58
C LEU A 179 -0.36 -0.37 10.63
N TYR A 180 0.44 0.70 10.49
CA TYR A 180 0.67 1.66 11.57
C TYR A 180 0.65 3.13 11.14
N GLY A 181 0.55 3.43 9.84
CA GLY A 181 0.83 4.75 9.27
C GLY A 181 -0.21 5.85 9.50
N GLU A 182 -0.99 5.79 10.58
CA GLU A 182 -1.95 6.85 10.91
C GLU A 182 -1.27 8.05 11.56
N ILE A 183 -1.64 9.24 11.09
CA ILE A 183 -1.31 10.51 11.71
C ILE A 183 -2.64 11.24 11.97
N SER A 184 -3.03 11.36 13.23
CA SER A 184 -4.23 12.11 13.63
C SER A 184 -3.88 13.56 13.94
N VAL A 185 -4.78 14.47 13.59
CA VAL A 185 -4.65 15.90 13.87
C VAL A 185 -5.85 16.38 14.68
N LYS A 186 -5.57 16.86 15.89
CA LYS A 186 -6.57 17.35 16.83
C LYS A 186 -6.28 18.80 17.16
N ARG A 187 -7.26 19.69 16.92
CA ARG A 187 -7.11 21.15 17.14
C ARG A 187 -5.86 21.70 16.44
N GLY A 188 -5.66 21.32 15.18
CA GLY A 188 -4.53 21.76 14.35
C GLY A 188 -3.16 21.17 14.73
N ARG A 189 -3.10 20.18 15.63
CA ARG A 189 -1.83 19.57 16.08
C ARG A 189 -1.81 18.07 15.80
N VAL A 190 -0.70 17.59 15.24
CA VAL A 190 -0.39 16.15 15.13
C VAL A 190 -0.30 15.54 16.53
N GLU A 191 -1.02 14.45 16.77
CA GLU A 191 -1.01 13.78 18.08
C GLU A 191 0.21 12.84 18.23
N GLN A 192 0.67 12.21 17.15
CA GLN A 192 1.81 11.30 17.14
C GLN A 192 3.14 12.07 17.13
N ALA A 193 3.65 12.43 18.31
CA ALA A 193 4.85 13.25 18.43
C ALA A 193 6.18 12.49 18.21
N ASN A 194 6.21 11.16 18.34
CA ASN A 194 7.44 10.35 18.21
C ASN A 194 7.12 8.84 17.99
N PHE A 195 8.13 8.01 17.74
CA PHE A 195 8.02 6.57 17.46
C PHE A 195 7.27 5.70 18.48
N PRO A 196 7.19 6.02 19.79
CA PRO A 196 6.31 5.31 20.71
C PRO A 196 4.82 5.46 20.37
N ALA A 197 4.44 6.60 19.77
CA ALA A 197 3.07 6.92 19.34
C ALA A 197 2.85 6.70 17.84
N TYR A 198 3.92 6.54 17.05
CA TYR A 198 3.91 6.21 15.62
C TYR A 198 4.75 4.94 15.38
N PRO A 199 4.17 3.75 15.59
CA PRO A 199 4.92 2.51 15.54
C PRO A 199 5.45 2.23 14.13
N MET A 200 6.64 1.64 14.07
CA MET A 200 7.26 1.15 12.84
C MET A 200 7.24 -0.38 12.85
N LEU A 201 7.24 -1.01 11.68
CA LEU A 201 7.42 -2.45 11.59
C LEU A 201 8.76 -2.85 12.24
N ARG A 202 8.70 -3.76 13.21
CA ARG A 202 9.88 -4.22 13.96
C ARG A 202 10.49 -5.44 13.25
N MET A 203 11.79 -5.68 13.49
CA MET A 203 12.49 -6.83 12.90
C MET A 203 11.81 -8.18 13.22
N ALA A 204 11.19 -8.33 14.40
CA ALA A 204 10.48 -9.55 14.79
C ALA A 204 9.17 -9.79 14.00
N ASP A 205 8.63 -8.72 13.41
CA ASP A 205 7.38 -8.71 12.64
C ASP A 205 7.61 -8.59 11.13
N THR A 206 8.86 -8.35 10.72
CA THR A 206 9.24 -8.35 9.31
C THR A 206 9.02 -9.74 8.71
N PRO A 207 8.24 -9.87 7.62
CA PRO A 207 8.03 -11.15 6.96
C PRO A 207 9.32 -11.65 6.31
N ARG A 208 9.36 -12.94 5.97
CA ARG A 208 10.34 -13.42 4.99
C ARG A 208 10.05 -12.78 3.63
N ILE A 209 11.04 -12.15 3.01
CA ILE A 209 10.89 -11.52 1.70
C ILE A 209 11.74 -12.30 0.71
N ASP A 210 11.11 -12.83 -0.33
CA ASP A 210 11.77 -13.55 -1.42
C ASP A 210 11.68 -12.67 -2.68
N VAL A 211 12.81 -12.11 -3.15
CA VAL A 211 12.85 -11.23 -4.34
C VAL A 211 13.34 -12.00 -5.57
N HIS A 212 12.58 -11.89 -6.66
CA HIS A 212 12.87 -12.48 -7.96
C HIS A 212 13.01 -11.38 -9.01
N ILE A 213 14.24 -11.18 -9.50
CA ILE A 213 14.53 -10.21 -10.55
C ILE A 213 14.28 -10.88 -11.89
N VAL A 214 13.43 -10.26 -12.70
CA VAL A 214 13.05 -10.72 -14.04
C VAL A 214 13.55 -9.71 -15.04
N GLU A 215 14.57 -10.09 -15.79
CA GLU A 215 15.08 -9.27 -16.89
C GLU A 215 14.28 -9.56 -18.15
N SER A 216 13.34 -8.67 -18.48
CA SER A 216 12.47 -8.80 -19.66
C SER A 216 13.15 -8.47 -20.99
N GLY A 217 14.44 -8.12 -20.97
CA GLY A 217 15.24 -7.78 -22.16
C GLY A 217 14.96 -6.38 -22.72
N LEU A 218 14.44 -5.47 -21.91
CA LEU A 218 14.20 -4.08 -22.32
C LEU A 218 15.48 -3.32 -22.63
N GLU A 219 15.38 -2.42 -23.61
CA GLU A 219 16.42 -1.44 -23.93
C GLU A 219 16.47 -0.27 -22.91
N HIS A 220 15.38 0.00 -22.18
CA HIS A 220 15.31 1.10 -21.20
C HIS A 220 15.31 0.59 -19.76
N LEU A 221 16.06 1.28 -18.90
CA LEU A 221 16.16 0.98 -17.47
C LEU A 221 15.06 1.70 -16.69
N GLY A 222 14.39 0.98 -15.81
CA GLY A 222 13.46 1.55 -14.83
C GLY A 222 14.15 1.99 -13.54
N GLY A 223 13.51 2.89 -12.79
CA GLY A 223 13.95 3.26 -11.44
C GLY A 223 13.63 2.15 -10.43
N ILE A 224 14.46 1.98 -9.39
CA ILE A 224 14.28 0.90 -8.40
C ILE A 224 14.10 1.38 -6.95
N GLY A 225 14.32 2.67 -6.69
CA GLY A 225 14.30 3.23 -5.33
C GLY A 225 12.95 3.19 -4.62
N GLU A 226 11.86 3.03 -5.37
CA GLU A 226 10.48 3.22 -4.92
C GLU A 226 9.50 2.09 -5.28
N PRO A 227 9.63 1.35 -6.41
CA PRO A 227 8.61 0.41 -6.89
C PRO A 227 8.26 -0.77 -5.98
N GLY A 228 9.07 -1.09 -4.96
CA GLY A 228 8.72 -2.12 -3.98
C GLY A 228 7.56 -1.75 -3.06
N THR A 229 7.26 -0.45 -2.94
CA THR A 229 6.27 0.07 -1.98
C THR A 229 4.81 -0.07 -2.45
N PRO A 230 4.44 0.26 -3.70
CA PRO A 230 3.03 0.31 -4.09
C PRO A 230 2.22 -1.00 -3.97
N PRO A 231 2.75 -2.19 -4.33
CA PRO A 231 1.94 -3.40 -4.33
C PRO A 231 1.64 -3.98 -2.94
N ILE A 232 2.41 -3.63 -1.90
CA ILE A 232 2.37 -4.42 -0.66
C ILE A 232 1.08 -4.25 0.13
N ALA A 233 0.58 -3.02 0.26
CA ALA A 233 -0.67 -2.74 0.98
C ALA A 233 -1.88 -3.45 0.34
N PRO A 234 -2.14 -3.36 -0.98
CA PRO A 234 -3.22 -4.11 -1.59
C PRO A 234 -2.97 -5.62 -1.57
N ALA A 235 -1.73 -6.13 -1.71
CA ALA A 235 -1.47 -7.57 -1.60
C ALA A 235 -1.89 -8.13 -0.23
N VAL A 236 -1.58 -7.43 0.87
CA VAL A 236 -2.02 -7.80 2.22
C VAL A 236 -3.53 -7.68 2.37
N CYS A 237 -4.12 -6.55 1.95
CA CYS A 237 -5.56 -6.31 2.07
C CYS A 237 -6.39 -7.27 1.21
N ASN A 238 -5.84 -7.77 0.10
CA ASN A 238 -6.48 -8.79 -0.71
C ASN A 238 -6.44 -10.16 -0.01
N ALA A 239 -5.45 -10.47 0.82
CA ALA A 239 -5.43 -11.74 1.55
C ALA A 239 -6.50 -11.80 2.68
N ILE A 240 -6.71 -10.69 3.40
CA ILE A 240 -7.54 -10.63 4.62
C ILE A 240 -8.99 -11.11 4.46
N PRO A 241 -9.74 -10.76 3.38
CA PRO A 241 -11.13 -11.19 3.18
C PRO A 241 -11.28 -12.71 3.10
N ARG A 242 -10.23 -13.42 2.67
CA ARG A 242 -10.21 -14.89 2.60
C ARG A 242 -10.14 -15.53 4.00
N LEU A 243 -9.71 -14.77 5.01
CA LEU A 243 -9.64 -15.21 6.42
C LEU A 243 -10.82 -14.69 7.25
N THR A 244 -11.31 -13.49 6.94
CA THR A 244 -12.26 -12.76 7.80
C THR A 244 -13.63 -12.54 7.17
N GLY A 245 -13.76 -12.71 5.85
CA GLY A 245 -14.94 -12.28 5.08
C GLY A 245 -15.09 -10.76 4.94
N LYS A 246 -14.23 -9.95 5.58
CA LYS A 246 -14.31 -8.49 5.57
C LYS A 246 -13.32 -7.89 4.57
N ARG A 247 -13.81 -6.96 3.74
CA ARG A 247 -12.98 -6.17 2.81
C ARG A 247 -12.33 -5.00 3.54
N ILE A 248 -11.03 -4.82 3.34
CA ILE A 248 -10.28 -3.70 3.89
C ILE A 248 -10.17 -2.62 2.82
N ARG A 249 -10.88 -1.53 3.04
CA ARG A 249 -10.97 -0.39 2.11
C ARG A 249 -10.31 0.88 2.64
N SER A 250 -9.70 0.78 3.83
CA SER A 250 -9.03 1.87 4.50
C SER A 250 -7.75 1.41 5.17
N LEU A 251 -6.75 2.29 5.13
CA LEU A 251 -5.48 2.13 5.82
C LEU A 251 -5.36 3.20 6.92
N PRO A 252 -4.68 2.89 8.05
CA PRO A 252 -4.08 1.59 8.35
C PRO A 252 -5.13 0.49 8.60
N ILE A 253 -4.71 -0.77 8.50
CA ILE A 253 -5.59 -1.93 8.55
C ILE A 253 -6.17 -2.09 9.97
N ARG A 254 -7.50 -2.18 10.06
CA ARG A 254 -8.26 -2.45 11.30
C ARG A 254 -9.27 -3.59 11.03
N LEU A 255 -9.31 -4.61 11.90
CA LEU A 255 -10.14 -5.82 11.75
C LEU A 255 -11.36 -5.85 12.67
#